data_AF-A0A9D4PV84-F1
#
_entry.id   AF-A0A9D4PV84-F1
#
_cell.length_a   1.000
_cell.length_b   1.000
_cell.length_c   1.000
_cell.angle_alpha   90.00
_cell.angle_beta   90.00
_cell.angle_gamma   90.00
#
_symmetry.space_group_name_H-M   'P 1'
#
loop_
_entity.id
_entity.type
_entity.pdbx_description
1 polymer ?
#
loop_
_entity_poly.entity_id
_entity_poly.type
_entity_poly.pdbx_seq_one_letter_code
_entity_poly.pdbx_strand_id
1 'polypeptide(L)'
;MPSHGLPLLPLNLVDLWIHADVLSGSAGKPPVEANLFMRQSSPFHPFAIVSLGWNTKPKGAYSWGQVESMARLVSCGYPFLSRVAFKVRASMVEASLAQLSWLLDVMPNATLVVWYADGEAPNPNVTHTLRKARPSAHIVQDLPQDHQLENLMEEAVPEMDAEAGKHENAAIGWSVEANNTASCRKASLLGRNAVVLGDNGVSMVLPESWSNFEAKLDLTKPRSLAVSIGDEKLALEGSCFQLVLNRSGQEVTSRAWPTTCKNHGSSSSSSKKPTAPAMVKQWTYGEPAPLKLQPSPGAVVYAVRLQDPPEDSTGAASTVVSTLLLVFFGVLAVKVPVL
;
A
#
# COMPACT_ATOMS: atom_id res chain seq x y z
N MET A 1 57.01 15.45 -9.40
CA MET A 1 55.52 15.46 -9.42
C MET A 1 55.05 14.35 -8.50
N PRO A 2 54.53 14.64 -7.30
CA PRO A 2 53.86 13.63 -6.51
C PRO A 2 52.39 13.54 -6.96
N SER A 3 51.96 12.33 -7.24
CA SER A 3 50.56 11.97 -7.47
C SER A 3 49.74 12.34 -6.24
N HIS A 4 48.85 13.32 -6.38
CA HIS A 4 47.80 13.58 -5.39
C HIS A 4 46.89 12.35 -5.32
N GLY A 5 47.10 11.54 -4.28
CA GLY A 5 46.13 10.52 -3.89
C GLY A 5 44.80 11.19 -3.62
N LEU A 6 43.75 10.79 -4.33
CA LEU A 6 42.38 11.05 -3.89
C LEU A 6 42.26 10.53 -2.45
N PRO A 7 41.72 11.31 -1.50
CA PRO A 7 41.42 10.76 -0.19
C PRO A 7 40.40 9.66 -0.40
N LEU A 8 40.70 8.48 0.14
CA LEU A 8 39.74 7.40 0.33
C LEU A 8 38.57 7.99 1.12
N LEU A 9 37.48 8.37 0.44
CA LEU A 9 36.21 8.65 1.10
C LEU A 9 35.87 7.41 1.92
N PRO A 10 35.58 7.53 3.23
CA PRO A 10 35.50 6.35 4.07
C PRO A 10 34.29 5.53 3.63
N LEU A 11 34.57 4.30 3.18
CA LEU A 11 33.61 3.20 3.02
C LEU A 11 32.83 2.88 4.33
N ASN A 12 33.15 3.55 5.45
CA ASN A 12 32.58 3.34 6.78
C ASN A 12 31.23 4.05 7.04
N LEU A 13 30.65 4.75 6.06
CA LEU A 13 29.33 5.39 6.24
C LEU A 13 28.17 4.58 5.70
N VAL A 14 28.43 3.37 5.16
CA VAL A 14 27.38 2.48 4.64
C VAL A 14 26.40 2.05 5.74
N ASP A 15 26.88 2.01 6.99
CA ASP A 15 26.11 1.63 8.19
C ASP A 15 25.57 2.83 8.98
N LEU A 16 25.73 4.06 8.49
CA LEU A 16 25.23 5.25 9.17
C LEU A 16 23.73 5.43 8.92
N TRP A 17 22.96 5.53 10.00
CA TRP A 17 21.56 5.96 9.97
C TRP A 17 21.45 7.37 10.53
N ILE A 18 20.91 8.30 9.75
CA ILE A 18 20.67 9.68 10.18
C ILE A 18 19.16 9.85 10.33
N HIS A 19 18.71 10.08 11.56
CA HIS A 19 17.29 10.12 11.87
C HIS A 19 16.82 11.51 12.29
N ALA A 20 15.65 11.93 11.79
CA ALA A 20 14.94 13.10 12.30
C ALA A 20 13.42 13.01 12.10
N ASP A 21 12.68 13.56 13.06
CA ASP A 21 11.27 13.88 12.89
C ASP A 21 11.15 15.22 12.15
N VAL A 22 10.73 15.14 10.89
CA VAL A 22 10.70 16.28 9.95
C VAL A 22 9.29 16.68 9.53
N LEU A 23 8.28 15.87 9.86
CA LEU A 23 6.88 16.15 9.59
C LEU A 23 6.02 16.21 10.87
N SER A 24 4.96 16.99 10.81
CA SER A 24 4.02 17.11 11.91
C SER A 24 3.21 15.82 12.10
N GLY A 25 3.28 15.25 13.30
CA GLY A 25 2.43 14.13 13.73
C GLY A 25 1.40 14.57 14.76
N SER A 26 0.95 13.64 15.60
CA SER A 26 0.03 13.92 16.72
C SER A 26 0.65 14.78 17.84
N ALA A 27 1.98 14.98 17.84
CA ALA A 27 2.65 15.89 18.77
C ALA A 27 2.79 17.33 18.24
N GLY A 28 2.31 17.61 17.02
CA GLY A 28 2.35 18.96 16.43
C GLY A 28 3.61 19.18 15.59
N LYS A 29 4.16 20.39 15.64
CA LYS A 29 5.27 20.85 14.78
C LYS A 29 6.49 19.93 14.94
N PRO A 30 7.18 19.56 13.84
CA PRO A 30 8.41 18.77 13.94
C PRO A 30 9.55 19.59 14.56
N PRO A 31 10.48 18.94 15.27
CA PRO A 31 11.67 19.59 15.82
C PRO A 31 12.67 20.04 14.74
N VAL A 32 12.64 19.41 13.57
CA VAL A 32 13.62 19.64 12.48
C VAL A 32 12.89 20.08 11.20
N GLU A 33 13.45 21.07 10.48
CA GLU A 33 12.92 21.48 9.18
C GLU A 33 13.35 20.50 8.08
N ALA A 34 12.37 20.00 7.33
CA ALA A 34 12.56 18.87 6.42
C ALA A 34 13.56 19.15 5.29
N ASN A 35 13.47 20.30 4.63
CA ASN A 35 14.33 20.60 3.49
C ASN A 35 15.78 20.83 3.90
N LEU A 36 16.00 21.52 5.02
CA LEU A 36 17.31 21.75 5.61
C LEU A 36 17.96 20.42 6.01
N PHE A 37 17.21 19.55 6.70
CA PHE A 37 17.69 18.22 7.05
C PHE A 37 18.10 17.42 5.82
N MET A 38 17.25 17.32 4.80
CA MET A 38 17.57 16.56 3.58
C MET A 38 18.78 17.15 2.83
N ARG A 39 18.90 18.48 2.75
CA ARG A 39 20.04 19.17 2.12
C ARG A 39 21.36 18.95 2.87
N GLN A 40 21.32 18.71 4.17
CA GLN A 40 22.51 18.50 5.00
C GLN A 40 22.87 17.02 5.15
N SER A 41 21.90 16.11 5.17
CA SER A 41 22.17 14.69 5.38
C SER A 41 22.73 14.03 4.12
N SER A 42 22.06 14.21 2.98
CA SER A 42 22.31 13.42 1.77
C SER A 42 23.60 13.79 1.02
N PRO A 43 23.93 15.06 0.73
CA PRO A 43 25.16 15.40 0.02
C PRO A 43 26.44 15.06 0.79
N PHE A 44 26.41 15.19 2.11
CA PHE A 44 27.57 14.95 2.97
C PHE A 44 27.71 13.48 3.39
N HIS A 45 26.61 12.72 3.34
CA HIS A 45 26.57 11.30 3.69
C HIS A 45 25.79 10.52 2.61
N PRO A 46 26.33 10.43 1.38
CA PRO A 46 25.63 9.80 0.24
C PRO A 46 25.35 8.30 0.46
N PHE A 47 26.04 7.70 1.44
CA PHE A 47 25.87 6.31 1.84
C PHE A 47 25.10 6.11 3.15
N ALA A 48 24.59 7.17 3.78
CA ALA A 48 23.75 7.00 4.96
C ALA A 48 22.32 6.62 4.57
N ILE A 49 21.63 5.90 5.46
CA ILE A 49 20.19 5.76 5.42
C ILE A 49 19.57 7.00 6.08
N VAL A 50 18.80 7.76 5.32
CA VAL A 50 18.08 8.93 5.84
C VAL A 50 16.72 8.47 6.36
N SER A 51 16.60 8.39 7.68
CA SER A 51 15.39 7.95 8.38
C SER A 51 14.51 9.14 8.75
N LEU A 52 13.37 9.27 8.09
CA LEU A 52 12.42 10.38 8.26
C LEU A 52 11.24 9.94 9.12
N GLY A 53 10.89 10.73 10.12
CA GLY A 53 9.77 10.46 11.03
C GLY A 53 8.76 11.60 11.12
N TRP A 54 7.71 11.33 11.90
CA TRP A 54 6.73 12.32 12.32
C TRP A 54 6.84 12.52 13.83
N ASN A 55 6.69 13.76 14.27
CA ASN A 55 6.64 14.07 15.69
C ASN A 55 5.30 13.57 16.30
N THR A 56 5.32 12.49 17.09
CA THR A 56 4.11 11.75 17.51
C THR A 56 3.98 11.53 19.01
N LYS A 57 2.73 11.39 19.48
CA LYS A 57 2.35 10.96 20.83
C LYS A 57 1.92 9.47 20.82
N PRO A 58 1.89 8.78 21.98
CA PRO A 58 1.66 7.33 22.09
C PRO A 58 0.28 6.82 21.64
N LYS A 59 -0.63 7.73 21.30
CA LYS A 59 -2.01 7.41 20.95
C LYS A 59 -2.36 8.12 19.65
N GLY A 60 -2.83 7.35 18.68
CA GLY A 60 -3.31 7.87 17.40
C GLY A 60 -3.06 6.91 16.24
N ALA A 61 -3.18 7.47 15.04
CA ALA A 61 -2.87 6.82 13.79
C ALA A 61 -2.27 7.86 12.83
N TYR A 62 -1.49 7.40 11.87
CA TYR A 62 -1.06 8.21 10.74
C TYR A 62 -2.26 8.42 9.82
N SER A 63 -2.61 9.69 9.58
CA SER A 63 -3.66 10.03 8.62
C SER A 63 -3.15 9.91 7.19
N TRP A 64 -4.08 9.82 6.23
CA TRP A 64 -3.73 9.86 4.81
C TRP A 64 -2.93 11.11 4.43
N GLY A 65 -3.31 12.28 4.98
CA GLY A 65 -2.56 13.51 4.75
C GLY A 65 -1.12 13.47 5.28
N GLN A 66 -0.88 12.76 6.38
CA GLN A 66 0.45 12.59 6.97
C GLN A 66 1.34 11.71 6.10
N VAL A 67 0.85 10.55 5.65
CA VAL A 67 1.63 9.67 4.75
C VAL A 67 1.78 10.25 3.36
N GLU A 68 0.78 10.97 2.83
CA GLU A 68 0.88 11.71 1.57
C GLU A 68 1.98 12.77 1.64
N SER A 69 2.04 13.53 2.75
CA SER A 69 3.06 14.55 2.94
C SER A 69 4.47 13.96 2.94
N MET A 70 4.65 12.78 3.54
CA MET A 70 5.92 12.05 3.52
C MET A 70 6.28 11.54 2.12
N ALA A 71 5.34 10.91 1.42
CA ALA A 71 5.55 10.47 0.05
C ALA A 71 5.98 11.65 -0.85
N ARG A 72 5.25 12.77 -0.80
CA ARG A 72 5.59 13.97 -1.59
C ARG A 72 6.89 14.62 -1.15
N LEU A 73 7.23 14.58 0.15
CA LEU A 73 8.50 15.10 0.64
C LEU A 73 9.68 14.35 0.00
N VAL A 74 9.59 13.03 -0.11
CA VAL A 74 10.66 12.20 -0.68
C VAL A 74 10.64 12.24 -2.21
N SER A 75 9.50 11.94 -2.84
CA SER A 75 9.40 11.81 -4.30
C SER A 75 9.55 13.15 -5.04
N CYS A 76 9.11 14.25 -4.44
CA CYS A 76 9.16 15.59 -5.05
C CYS A 76 10.18 16.52 -4.41
N GLY A 77 10.93 16.02 -3.43
CA GLY A 77 11.89 16.81 -2.66
C GLY A 77 13.28 16.78 -3.26
N TYR A 78 14.26 16.67 -2.38
CA TYR A 78 15.67 16.79 -2.76
C TYR A 78 16.13 15.53 -3.55
N PRO A 79 16.75 15.68 -4.73
CA PRO A 79 16.90 14.59 -5.71
C PRO A 79 17.91 13.50 -5.34
N PHE A 80 18.56 13.59 -4.18
CA PHE A 80 19.70 12.74 -3.80
C PHE A 80 19.39 11.72 -2.69
N LEU A 81 18.12 11.51 -2.35
CA LEU A 81 17.73 10.48 -1.38
C LEU A 81 17.71 9.09 -2.02
N SER A 82 18.86 8.41 -2.03
CA SER A 82 19.00 7.04 -2.56
C SER A 82 18.56 5.95 -1.58
N ARG A 83 18.67 6.21 -0.27
CA ARG A 83 18.31 5.28 0.80
C ARG A 83 17.46 5.98 1.86
N VAL A 84 16.17 5.69 1.83
CA VAL A 84 15.19 6.32 2.71
C VAL A 84 14.60 5.27 3.64
N ALA A 85 14.45 5.64 4.90
CA ALA A 85 13.67 4.90 5.85
C ALA A 85 12.56 5.79 6.43
N PHE A 86 11.42 5.19 6.76
CA PHE A 86 10.31 5.86 7.43
C PHE A 86 10.23 5.35 8.86
N LYS A 87 10.55 6.21 9.83
CA LYS A 87 10.40 5.87 11.25
C LYS A 87 8.94 6.04 11.65
N VAL A 88 8.33 4.95 12.10
CA VAL A 88 6.96 4.90 12.59
C VAL A 88 6.94 4.42 14.04
N ARG A 89 6.03 4.97 14.82
CA ARG A 89 5.84 4.57 16.21
C ARG A 89 5.02 3.28 16.28
N ALA A 90 5.50 2.29 17.03
CA ALA A 90 4.89 0.96 17.11
C ALA A 90 3.40 0.99 17.49
N SER A 91 3.02 1.72 18.54
CA SER A 91 1.62 1.90 18.98
C SER A 91 0.65 2.46 17.92
N MET A 92 1.16 3.07 16.84
CA MET A 92 0.32 3.63 15.77
C MET A 92 0.21 2.69 14.55
N VAL A 93 1.01 1.63 14.47
CA VAL A 93 1.13 0.81 13.26
C VAL A 93 -0.18 0.11 12.91
N GLU A 94 -0.79 -0.62 13.85
CA GLU A 94 -2.02 -1.39 13.58
C GLU A 94 -3.15 -0.47 13.09
N ALA A 95 -3.33 0.67 13.75
CA ALA A 95 -4.34 1.66 13.38
C ALA A 95 -4.06 2.32 12.02
N SER A 96 -2.81 2.29 11.55
CA SER A 96 -2.33 2.96 10.34
C SER A 96 -1.94 2.00 9.22
N LEU A 97 -2.31 0.71 9.31
CA LEU A 97 -1.81 -0.33 8.42
C LEU A 97 -2.07 -0.01 6.94
N ALA A 98 -3.25 0.54 6.62
CA ALA A 98 -3.61 0.91 5.25
C ALA A 98 -2.72 2.05 4.72
N GLN A 99 -2.49 3.07 5.54
CA GLN A 99 -1.68 4.25 5.20
C GLN A 99 -0.20 3.88 5.03
N LEU A 100 0.34 3.07 5.95
CA LEU A 100 1.72 2.61 5.90
C LEU A 100 1.95 1.63 4.74
N SER A 101 1.00 0.73 4.49
CA SER A 101 1.04 -0.16 3.31
C SER A 101 1.05 0.66 2.02
N TRP A 102 0.17 1.65 1.91
CA TRP A 102 0.15 2.53 0.74
C TRP A 102 1.45 3.31 0.58
N LEU A 103 2.03 3.85 1.66
CA LEU A 103 3.31 4.55 1.60
C LEU A 103 4.42 3.66 1.04
N LEU A 104 4.45 2.38 1.44
CA LEU A 104 5.38 1.38 0.92
C LEU A 104 5.05 0.90 -0.50
N ASP A 105 3.83 1.10 -1.02
CA ASP A 105 3.55 0.89 -2.44
C ASP A 105 4.10 2.03 -3.30
N VAL A 106 3.93 3.27 -2.83
CA VAL A 106 4.43 4.46 -3.52
C VAL A 106 5.97 4.51 -3.47
N MET A 107 6.57 3.97 -2.40
CA MET A 107 8.01 3.97 -2.16
C MET A 107 8.53 2.54 -1.89
N PRO A 108 8.57 1.66 -2.90
CA PRO A 108 8.85 0.22 -2.72
C PRO A 108 10.27 -0.06 -2.18
N ASN A 109 11.23 0.83 -2.43
CA ASN A 109 12.61 0.68 -1.97
C ASN A 109 12.87 1.29 -0.58
N ALA A 110 11.85 1.86 0.07
CA ALA A 110 12.00 2.44 1.40
C ALA A 110 11.98 1.35 2.49
N THR A 111 12.72 1.59 3.56
CA THR A 111 12.64 0.77 4.78
C THR A 111 11.64 1.35 5.76
N LEU A 112 10.78 0.52 6.37
CA LEU A 112 9.95 0.92 7.49
C LEU A 112 10.67 0.61 8.80
N VAL A 113 10.93 1.61 9.63
CA VAL A 113 11.55 1.44 10.96
C VAL A 113 10.46 1.56 12.00
N VAL A 114 10.18 0.47 12.70
CA VAL A 114 9.21 0.46 13.79
C VAL A 114 9.95 0.77 15.07
N TRP A 115 9.69 1.95 15.63
CA TRP A 115 10.34 2.47 16.83
C TRP A 115 9.39 2.41 18.03
N TYR A 116 9.95 2.02 19.18
CA TYR A 116 9.29 2.00 20.48
C TYR A 116 9.83 3.15 21.32
N ALA A 117 8.94 3.98 21.85
CA ALA A 117 9.37 5.05 22.75
C ALA A 117 9.80 4.50 24.11
N ASP A 118 10.56 5.30 24.86
CA ASP A 118 10.90 4.96 26.24
C ASP A 118 9.64 4.67 27.06
N GLY A 119 9.62 3.51 27.72
CA GLY A 119 8.48 3.02 28.50
C GLY A 119 7.30 2.47 27.67
N GLU A 120 7.41 2.40 26.34
CA GLU A 120 6.46 1.69 25.49
C GLU A 120 6.83 0.20 25.41
N ALA A 121 6.02 -0.65 26.03
CA ALA A 121 6.21 -2.09 25.94
C ALA A 121 6.05 -2.57 24.49
N PRO A 122 6.97 -3.41 23.98
CA PRO A 122 6.81 -3.99 22.66
C PRO A 122 5.54 -4.82 22.53
N ASN A 123 4.83 -4.65 21.41
CA ASN A 123 3.67 -5.48 21.07
C ASN A 123 4.04 -6.39 19.89
N PRO A 124 4.11 -7.73 20.09
CA PRO A 124 4.50 -8.67 19.05
C PRO A 124 3.54 -8.70 17.85
N ASN A 125 2.25 -8.37 18.05
CA ASN A 125 1.25 -8.32 16.98
C ASN A 125 1.56 -7.26 15.91
N VAL A 126 2.27 -6.19 16.26
CA VAL A 126 2.68 -5.14 15.32
C VAL A 126 3.54 -5.73 14.21
N THR A 127 4.55 -6.51 14.59
CA THR A 127 5.48 -7.16 13.64
C THR A 127 4.74 -8.16 12.76
N HIS A 128 3.94 -9.03 13.36
CA HIS A 128 3.17 -10.03 12.61
C HIS A 128 2.19 -9.39 11.62
N THR A 129 1.43 -8.39 12.07
CA THR A 129 0.46 -7.67 11.23
C THR A 129 1.12 -7.00 10.02
N LEU A 130 2.26 -6.34 10.23
CA LEU A 130 3.01 -5.72 9.13
C LEU A 130 3.58 -6.76 8.16
N ARG A 131 4.21 -7.83 8.67
CA ARG A 131 4.80 -8.88 7.82
C ARG A 131 3.73 -9.62 7.02
N LYS A 132 2.58 -9.89 7.61
CA LYS A 132 1.42 -10.47 6.91
C LYS A 132 0.88 -9.53 5.83
N ALA A 133 0.74 -8.25 6.12
CA ALA A 133 0.25 -7.27 5.14
C ALA A 133 1.27 -6.95 4.05
N ARG A 134 2.58 -7.01 4.38
CA ARG A 134 3.71 -6.54 3.56
C ARG A 134 4.90 -7.51 3.64
N PRO A 135 4.76 -8.75 3.11
CA PRO A 135 5.81 -9.77 3.22
C PRO A 135 7.13 -9.34 2.58
N SER A 136 7.07 -8.64 1.44
CA SER A 136 8.25 -8.19 0.68
C SER A 136 8.84 -6.86 1.17
N ALA A 137 8.23 -6.19 2.15
CA ALA A 137 8.73 -4.89 2.61
C ALA A 137 9.95 -5.05 3.52
N HIS A 138 10.91 -4.13 3.37
CA HIS A 138 12.03 -4.00 4.31
C HIS A 138 11.52 -3.37 5.61
N ILE A 139 11.42 -4.17 6.67
CA ILE A 139 10.96 -3.74 8.00
C ILE A 139 12.09 -3.99 9.01
N VAL A 140 12.46 -2.95 9.74
CA VAL A 140 13.46 -2.96 10.82
C VAL A 140 12.75 -2.60 12.12
N GLN A 141 13.06 -3.34 13.20
CA GLN A 141 12.56 -3.07 14.55
C GLN A 141 13.65 -2.33 15.33
N ASP A 142 13.33 -1.15 15.84
CA ASP A 142 14.18 -0.35 16.73
C ASP A 142 13.68 -0.55 18.16
N LEU A 143 14.14 -1.65 18.76
CA LEU A 143 13.68 -2.17 20.05
C LEU A 143 14.37 -1.48 21.24
N PRO A 144 13.70 -1.35 22.39
CA PRO A 144 14.34 -0.97 23.64
C PRO A 144 15.46 -1.97 24.01
N GLN A 145 16.54 -1.50 24.64
CA GLN A 145 17.75 -2.30 24.91
C GLN A 145 17.52 -3.59 25.71
N ASP A 146 16.46 -3.63 26.52
CA ASP A 146 16.08 -4.75 27.38
C ASP A 146 15.21 -5.81 26.66
N HIS A 147 14.84 -5.58 25.39
CA HIS A 147 13.99 -6.47 24.61
C HIS A 147 14.74 -7.10 23.45
N GLN A 148 14.68 -8.43 23.34
CA GLN A 148 15.21 -9.19 22.20
C GLN A 148 14.09 -9.47 21.19
N LEU A 149 14.43 -9.42 19.90
CA LEU A 149 13.47 -9.60 18.81
C LEU A 149 12.90 -11.03 18.81
N GLU A 150 13.72 -12.00 19.18
CA GLU A 150 13.40 -13.42 19.25
C GLU A 150 12.19 -13.66 20.18
N ASN A 151 12.16 -13.00 21.33
CA ASN A 151 11.07 -13.11 22.30
C ASN A 151 9.74 -12.61 21.72
N LEU A 152 9.78 -11.55 20.91
CA LEU A 152 8.58 -11.00 20.26
C LEU A 152 8.05 -11.88 19.13
N MET A 153 8.91 -12.68 18.51
CA MET A 153 8.49 -13.61 17.47
C MET A 153 7.89 -14.90 18.05
N GLU A 154 8.39 -15.34 19.21
CA GLU A 154 7.88 -16.53 19.91
C GLU A 154 6.51 -16.27 20.56
N GLU A 155 6.30 -15.08 21.14
CA GLU A 155 5.02 -14.67 21.75
C GLU A 155 3.88 -14.43 20.74
N ALA A 156 4.20 -14.22 19.45
CA ALA A 156 3.21 -13.94 18.40
C ALA A 156 2.45 -15.18 17.90
N VAL A 157 2.75 -16.38 18.41
CA VAL A 157 2.15 -17.64 17.94
C VAL A 157 0.98 -18.06 18.83
N PRO A 158 -0.26 -17.77 18.41
CA PRO A 158 -1.30 -18.80 18.45
C PRO A 158 -2.12 -18.90 17.13
N GLU A 159 -2.46 -20.17 16.80
CA GLU A 159 -3.32 -20.68 15.71
C GLU A 159 -3.28 -19.94 14.35
N MET A 160 -2.44 -20.47 13.46
CA MET A 160 -2.52 -20.23 12.03
C MET A 160 -3.86 -20.74 11.46
N ASP A 161 -4.79 -19.83 11.18
CA ASP A 161 -5.72 -20.06 10.08
C ASP A 161 -4.92 -20.07 8.77
N ALA A 162 -4.79 -21.25 8.18
CA ALA A 162 -4.09 -21.53 6.92
C ALA A 162 -4.70 -20.82 5.69
N GLU A 163 -5.69 -19.94 5.86
CA GLU A 163 -6.33 -19.16 4.79
C GLU A 163 -5.67 -17.80 4.54
N ALA A 164 -4.80 -17.33 5.44
CA ALA A 164 -4.20 -16.00 5.38
C ALA A 164 -3.21 -15.78 4.20
N GLY A 165 -2.76 -16.86 3.54
CA GLY A 165 -1.80 -16.81 2.44
C GLY A 165 -2.41 -16.92 1.03
N LYS A 166 -3.74 -17.01 0.90
CA LYS A 166 -4.40 -17.25 -0.41
C LYS A 166 -4.97 -16.03 -1.11
N HIS A 167 -4.94 -14.85 -0.48
CA HIS A 167 -5.43 -13.61 -1.08
C HIS A 167 -4.35 -12.54 -1.06
N GLU A 168 -3.24 -12.78 -1.76
CA GLU A 168 -2.59 -11.64 -2.41
C GLU A 168 -3.57 -11.16 -3.47
N ASN A 169 -4.50 -10.28 -3.08
CA ASN A 169 -5.47 -9.69 -4.00
C ASN A 169 -4.69 -9.17 -5.21
N ALA A 170 -5.06 -9.64 -6.40
CA ALA A 170 -4.46 -9.20 -7.65
C ALA A 170 -4.34 -7.67 -7.63
N ALA A 171 -3.12 -7.17 -7.83
CA ALA A 171 -2.85 -5.74 -7.75
C ALA A 171 -3.75 -4.99 -8.72
N ILE A 172 -4.46 -3.97 -8.23
CA ILE A 172 -5.35 -3.17 -9.08
C ILE A 172 -4.49 -2.34 -10.03
N GLY A 173 -4.70 -2.53 -11.33
CA GLY A 173 -4.00 -1.83 -12.41
C GLY A 173 -4.43 -0.38 -12.56
N TRP A 174 -4.10 0.47 -11.59
CA TRP A 174 -4.34 1.91 -11.66
C TRP A 174 -3.50 2.55 -12.76
N SER A 175 -4.09 3.52 -13.44
CA SER A 175 -3.43 4.36 -14.45
C SER A 175 -3.81 5.82 -14.24
N VAL A 176 -2.84 6.72 -14.40
CA VAL A 176 -3.10 8.17 -14.35
C VAL A 176 -3.65 8.60 -15.69
N GLU A 177 -4.75 9.36 -15.69
CA GLU A 177 -5.24 9.99 -16.91
C GLU A 177 -4.24 11.05 -17.36
N ALA A 178 -3.80 10.96 -18.62
CA ALA A 178 -2.75 11.82 -19.15
C ALA A 178 -3.14 13.30 -19.04
N ASN A 179 -2.42 14.02 -18.19
CA ASN A 179 -2.46 15.47 -18.13
C ASN A 179 -1.04 15.97 -17.87
N ASN A 180 -0.44 16.54 -18.92
CA ASN A 180 1.00 16.85 -19.00
C ASN A 180 1.43 18.04 -18.11
N THR A 181 0.57 18.55 -17.24
CA THR A 181 0.81 19.79 -16.47
C THR A 181 0.90 19.59 -14.96
N ALA A 182 0.63 18.40 -14.43
CA ALA A 182 0.65 18.21 -12.98
C ALA A 182 2.09 18.16 -12.44
N SER A 183 2.46 19.17 -11.65
CA SER A 183 3.65 19.11 -10.80
C SER A 183 3.62 17.86 -9.91
N CYS A 184 4.78 17.28 -9.58
CA CYS A 184 4.89 16.16 -8.64
C CYS A 184 4.10 16.39 -7.34
N ARG A 185 4.04 17.63 -6.84
CA ARG A 185 3.28 18.01 -5.63
C ARG A 185 1.77 17.87 -5.77
N LYS A 186 1.26 17.84 -7.01
CA LYS A 186 -0.16 17.76 -7.33
C LYS A 186 -0.52 16.51 -8.14
N ALA A 187 0.45 15.67 -8.48
CA ALA A 187 0.19 14.40 -9.15
C ALA A 187 -0.56 13.44 -8.23
N SER A 188 -1.43 12.61 -8.82
CA SER A 188 -2.05 11.47 -8.13
C SER A 188 -0.97 10.43 -7.80
N LEU A 189 -1.05 9.87 -6.59
CA LEU A 189 -0.10 8.90 -6.08
C LEU A 189 -0.78 7.53 -5.95
N LEU A 190 -0.27 6.56 -6.68
CA LEU A 190 -0.88 5.25 -6.84
C LEU A 190 -0.21 4.23 -5.92
N GLY A 191 -1.01 3.47 -5.17
CA GLY A 191 -0.60 2.25 -4.49
C GLY A 191 -1.40 1.06 -4.99
N ARG A 192 -1.17 -0.14 -4.44
CA ARG A 192 -1.82 -1.37 -4.91
C ARG A 192 -3.33 -1.36 -4.65
N ASN A 193 -3.72 -1.03 -3.43
CA ASN A 193 -5.11 -1.06 -2.96
C ASN A 193 -5.60 0.30 -2.46
N ALA A 194 -4.87 1.37 -2.79
CA ALA A 194 -5.24 2.73 -2.44
C ALA A 194 -4.62 3.75 -3.39
N VAL A 195 -5.30 4.87 -3.58
CA VAL A 195 -4.89 5.99 -4.42
C VAL A 195 -5.18 7.29 -3.67
N VAL A 196 -4.21 8.20 -3.68
CA VAL A 196 -4.42 9.59 -3.28
C VAL A 196 -4.52 10.43 -4.55
N LEU A 197 -5.68 11.04 -4.76
CA LEU A 197 -6.00 11.81 -5.96
C LEU A 197 -5.36 13.21 -5.89
N GLY A 198 -4.83 13.63 -7.03
CA GLY A 198 -4.30 14.96 -7.27
C GLY A 198 -5.09 15.70 -8.36
N ASP A 199 -4.38 16.51 -9.14
CA ASP A 199 -4.93 17.28 -10.27
C ASP A 199 -5.22 16.39 -11.51
N ASN A 200 -4.75 15.15 -11.49
CA ASN A 200 -4.99 14.19 -12.57
C ASN A 200 -6.06 13.19 -12.15
N GLY A 201 -6.93 12.83 -13.09
CA GLY A 201 -7.84 11.71 -12.93
C GLY A 201 -7.04 10.42 -12.81
N VAL A 202 -7.66 9.40 -12.22
CA VAL A 202 -7.09 8.06 -12.17
C VAL A 202 -8.14 7.11 -12.68
N SER A 203 -7.74 6.17 -13.52
CA SER A 203 -8.61 5.13 -14.02
C SER A 203 -8.07 3.76 -13.67
N MET A 204 -8.95 2.78 -13.53
CA MET A 204 -8.57 1.37 -13.53
C MET A 204 -9.34 0.66 -14.63
N VAL A 205 -8.65 -0.26 -15.29
CA VAL A 205 -9.32 -1.24 -16.16
C VAL A 205 -9.80 -2.35 -15.25
N LEU A 206 -11.13 -2.51 -15.16
CA LEU A 206 -11.71 -3.66 -14.48
C LEU A 206 -11.47 -4.90 -15.38
N PRO A 207 -11.11 -6.06 -14.82
CA PRO A 207 -10.98 -7.32 -15.57
C PRO A 207 -12.25 -7.66 -16.35
N GLU A 208 -12.15 -8.53 -17.34
CA GLU A 208 -13.33 -8.99 -18.10
C GLU A 208 -14.35 -9.68 -17.20
N SER A 209 -13.87 -10.54 -16.29
CA SER A 209 -14.68 -11.24 -15.28
C SER A 209 -14.53 -10.58 -13.91
N TRP A 210 -15.55 -9.87 -13.43
CA TRP A 210 -15.65 -9.41 -12.04
C TRP A 210 -17.12 -9.32 -11.63
N SER A 211 -17.39 -9.49 -10.33
CA SER A 211 -18.75 -9.41 -9.78
C SER A 211 -18.93 -8.29 -8.76
N ASN A 212 -17.89 -8.01 -7.99
CA ASN A 212 -17.95 -7.05 -6.90
C ASN A 212 -16.68 -6.22 -6.84
N PHE A 213 -16.87 -4.90 -6.77
CA PHE A 213 -15.84 -3.94 -6.44
C PHE A 213 -16.25 -3.20 -5.18
N GLU A 214 -15.36 -3.12 -4.21
CA GLU A 214 -15.56 -2.39 -2.97
C GLU A 214 -14.41 -1.42 -2.74
N ALA A 215 -14.73 -0.19 -2.33
CA ALA A 215 -13.75 0.80 -1.91
C ALA A 215 -14.31 1.69 -0.79
N LYS A 216 -13.39 2.21 0.03
CA LYS A 216 -13.66 3.32 0.94
C LYS A 216 -13.14 4.61 0.34
N LEU A 217 -13.90 5.68 0.51
CA LEU A 217 -13.60 7.01 -0.02
C LEU A 217 -13.46 7.98 1.16
N ASP A 218 -12.30 8.60 1.30
CA ASP A 218 -12.06 9.73 2.20
C ASP A 218 -12.05 11.02 1.38
N LEU A 219 -13.11 11.80 1.54
CA LEU A 219 -13.37 13.09 0.89
C LEU A 219 -13.33 14.23 1.90
N THR A 220 -12.76 14.04 3.09
CA THR A 220 -12.73 15.08 4.14
C THR A 220 -12.10 16.39 3.67
N LYS A 221 -11.09 16.29 2.80
CA LYS A 221 -10.42 17.43 2.16
C LYS A 221 -11.26 18.04 1.02
N PRO A 222 -11.56 17.36 -0.11
CA PRO A 222 -12.22 18.01 -1.25
C PRO A 222 -13.75 18.07 -1.16
N ARG A 223 -14.36 17.31 -0.25
CA ARG A 223 -15.83 17.19 -0.05
C ARG A 223 -16.63 16.64 -1.22
N SER A 224 -16.00 16.39 -2.36
CA SER A 224 -16.65 15.81 -3.53
C SER A 224 -15.70 14.92 -4.33
N LEU A 225 -16.26 13.91 -5.00
CA LEU A 225 -15.57 13.07 -5.97
C LEU A 225 -16.56 12.57 -7.01
N ALA A 226 -16.20 12.69 -8.28
CA ALA A 226 -16.97 12.08 -9.37
C ALA A 226 -16.33 10.76 -9.80
N VAL A 227 -17.17 9.74 -9.89
CA VAL A 227 -16.84 8.39 -10.36
C VAL A 227 -17.59 8.16 -11.67
N SER A 228 -16.93 7.58 -12.67
CA SER A 228 -17.52 7.32 -13.99
C SER A 228 -17.19 5.91 -14.46
N ILE A 229 -18.16 5.32 -15.16
CA ILE A 229 -18.00 4.11 -15.96
C ILE A 229 -18.60 4.47 -17.32
N GLY A 230 -17.77 4.46 -18.37
CA GLY A 230 -18.15 4.99 -19.68
C GLY A 230 -18.36 6.51 -19.64
N ASP A 231 -19.41 7.00 -20.29
CA ASP A 231 -19.73 8.44 -20.38
C ASP A 231 -20.56 8.95 -19.19
N GLU A 232 -21.12 8.04 -18.41
CA GLU A 232 -21.94 8.38 -17.27
C GLU A 232 -21.09 8.72 -16.03
N LYS A 233 -21.63 9.57 -15.14
CA LYS A 233 -20.98 9.99 -13.90
C LYS A 233 -21.90 9.86 -12.68
N LEU A 234 -21.29 9.62 -11.52
CA LEU A 234 -21.87 9.66 -10.18
C LEU A 234 -21.03 10.63 -9.37
N ALA A 235 -21.61 11.77 -9.01
CA ALA A 235 -20.98 12.71 -8.08
C ALA A 235 -21.32 12.31 -6.65
N LEU A 236 -20.31 12.16 -5.81
CA LEU A 236 -20.46 11.91 -4.38
C LEU A 236 -20.09 13.19 -3.63
N GLU A 237 -21.00 13.70 -2.82
CA GLU A 237 -20.78 14.90 -2.00
C GLU A 237 -20.92 14.56 -0.52
N GLY A 238 -19.84 14.78 0.25
CA GLY A 238 -19.80 14.41 1.66
C GLY A 238 -18.38 14.21 2.17
N SER A 239 -18.26 13.64 3.36
CA SER A 239 -16.95 13.41 4.00
C SER A 239 -16.37 12.03 3.70
N CYS A 240 -17.12 10.96 3.89
CA CYS A 240 -16.63 9.61 3.66
C CYS A 240 -17.74 8.68 3.19
N PHE A 241 -17.37 7.76 2.30
CA PHE A 241 -18.30 6.78 1.75
C PHE A 241 -17.68 5.38 1.71
N GLN A 242 -18.54 4.38 1.82
CA GLN A 242 -18.26 3.03 1.31
C GLN A 242 -18.96 2.92 -0.04
N LEU A 243 -18.20 2.67 -1.10
CA LEU A 243 -18.68 2.49 -2.46
C LEU A 243 -18.63 0.99 -2.80
N VAL A 244 -19.75 0.44 -3.24
CA VAL A 244 -19.84 -0.92 -3.77
C VAL A 244 -20.40 -0.87 -5.17
N LEU A 245 -19.73 -1.54 -6.11
CA LEU A 245 -20.22 -1.77 -7.45
C LEU A 245 -20.48 -3.27 -7.59
N ASN A 246 -21.69 -3.64 -8.00
CA ASN A 246 -22.03 -5.02 -8.31
C ASN A 246 -22.33 -5.13 -9.80
N ARG A 247 -21.71 -6.11 -10.46
CA ARG A 247 -21.92 -6.38 -11.89
C ARG A 247 -22.79 -7.63 -12.07
N SER A 248 -23.74 -7.55 -12.98
CA SER A 248 -24.58 -8.65 -13.46
C SER A 248 -24.67 -8.55 -14.99
N GLY A 249 -23.86 -9.33 -15.70
CA GLY A 249 -23.73 -9.22 -17.16
C GLY A 249 -23.16 -7.85 -17.56
N GLN A 250 -23.94 -7.08 -18.33
CA GLN A 250 -23.60 -5.71 -18.74
C GLN A 250 -24.14 -4.65 -17.79
N GLU A 251 -24.94 -5.00 -16.78
CA GLU A 251 -25.44 -4.03 -15.82
C GLU A 251 -24.51 -3.93 -14.63
N VAL A 252 -24.16 -2.71 -14.25
CA VAL A 252 -23.47 -2.43 -12.99
C VAL A 252 -24.41 -1.62 -12.11
N THR A 253 -24.51 -1.96 -10.84
CA THR A 253 -25.19 -1.14 -9.84
C THR A 253 -24.17 -0.62 -8.84
N SER A 254 -24.00 0.70 -8.78
CA SER A 254 -23.23 1.36 -7.74
C SER A 254 -24.12 1.75 -6.57
N ARG A 255 -23.63 1.53 -5.36
CA ARG A 255 -24.25 1.97 -4.11
C ARG A 255 -23.22 2.64 -3.24
N ALA A 256 -23.56 3.80 -2.69
CA ALA A 256 -22.70 4.54 -1.77
C ALA A 256 -23.39 4.75 -0.43
N TRP A 257 -22.71 4.37 0.66
CA TRP A 257 -23.16 4.58 2.03
C TRP A 257 -22.27 5.62 2.70
N PRO A 258 -22.84 6.70 3.26
CA PRO A 258 -22.10 7.59 4.13
C PRO A 258 -21.51 6.79 5.29
N THR A 259 -20.24 6.99 5.57
CA THR A 259 -19.55 6.32 6.67
C THR A 259 -18.72 7.30 7.45
N THR A 260 -18.21 6.84 8.59
CA THR A 260 -17.23 7.59 9.36
C THR A 260 -15.87 7.40 8.74
N CYS A 261 -15.12 8.49 8.62
CA CYS A 261 -13.70 8.46 8.29
C CYS A 261 -12.94 7.87 9.49
N LYS A 262 -13.06 6.56 9.70
CA LYS A 262 -12.32 5.86 10.75
C LYS A 262 -10.87 5.78 10.29
N ASN A 263 -9.98 6.41 11.04
CA ASN A 263 -8.55 6.13 11.00
C ASN A 263 -8.26 4.74 11.59
N HIS A 264 -8.86 3.64 11.12
CA HIS A 264 -8.66 2.35 11.79
C HIS A 264 -8.67 1.12 10.87
N GLY A 265 -7.56 0.39 10.92
CA GLY A 265 -7.39 -1.04 10.57
C GLY A 265 -8.11 -2.02 11.50
N SER A 266 -9.31 -1.67 11.99
CA SER A 266 -10.18 -2.61 12.69
C SER A 266 -11.13 -3.23 11.67
N SER A 267 -10.95 -4.52 11.38
CA SER A 267 -12.02 -5.38 10.90
C SER A 267 -13.05 -5.58 12.03
N SER A 268 -13.73 -4.51 12.42
CA SER A 268 -14.96 -4.63 13.20
C SER A 268 -16.13 -4.49 12.23
N SER A 269 -16.64 -5.65 11.82
CA SER A 269 -18.02 -5.82 11.39
C SER A 269 -18.94 -5.49 12.57
N SER A 270 -19.12 -4.20 12.88
CA SER A 270 -20.27 -3.79 13.70
C SER A 270 -21.49 -3.79 12.79
N SER A 271 -22.17 -4.93 12.78
CA SER A 271 -23.47 -5.21 12.19
C SER A 271 -24.56 -4.30 12.77
N LYS A 272 -24.52 -3.01 12.43
CA LYS A 272 -25.77 -2.23 12.37
C LYS A 272 -26.44 -2.58 11.05
N LYS A 273 -27.74 -2.91 11.07
CA LYS A 273 -28.57 -3.12 9.87
C LYS A 273 -28.17 -2.10 8.79
N PRO A 274 -27.93 -2.50 7.54
CA PRO A 274 -27.53 -1.56 6.50
C PRO A 274 -28.58 -0.46 6.41
N THR A 275 -28.19 0.77 6.72
CA THR A 275 -28.99 1.94 6.33
C THR A 275 -29.12 1.90 4.81
N ALA A 276 -30.26 2.33 4.27
CA ALA A 276 -30.40 2.45 2.82
C ALA A 276 -29.22 3.26 2.25
N PRO A 277 -28.68 2.87 1.08
CA PRO A 277 -27.61 3.63 0.44
C PRO A 277 -28.08 5.07 0.23
N ALA A 278 -27.20 6.04 0.50
CA ALA A 278 -27.53 7.44 0.24
C ALA A 278 -27.61 7.71 -1.26
N MET A 279 -26.91 6.90 -2.07
CA MET A 279 -26.87 7.04 -3.51
C MET A 279 -26.89 5.65 -4.15
N VAL A 280 -27.74 5.48 -5.17
CA VAL A 280 -27.79 4.30 -6.03
C VAL A 280 -27.78 4.78 -7.46
N LYS A 281 -26.97 4.15 -8.29
CA LYS A 281 -26.94 4.40 -9.73
C LYS A 281 -26.72 3.09 -10.48
N GLN A 282 -27.48 2.91 -11.55
CA GLN A 282 -27.30 1.81 -12.50
C GLN A 282 -26.51 2.34 -13.70
N TRP A 283 -25.67 1.48 -14.25
CA TRP A 283 -24.77 1.78 -15.37
C TRP A 283 -24.87 0.66 -16.38
N THR A 284 -24.74 1.01 -17.66
CA THR A 284 -24.50 0.03 -18.72
C THR A 284 -23.00 -0.07 -18.96
N TYR A 285 -22.44 -1.24 -18.67
CA TYR A 285 -21.03 -1.57 -18.87
C TYR A 285 -20.83 -2.08 -20.31
N GLY A 286 -20.38 -1.19 -21.20
CA GLY A 286 -19.90 -1.54 -22.53
C GLY A 286 -18.41 -1.83 -22.50
N GLU A 287 -17.97 -2.95 -23.08
CA GLU A 287 -16.56 -3.34 -23.09
C GLU A 287 -15.70 -2.49 -24.04
N PRO A 288 -14.46 -2.15 -23.66
CA PRO A 288 -13.95 -1.93 -22.30
C PRO A 288 -14.10 -0.45 -21.88
N ALA A 289 -14.89 -0.20 -20.82
CA ALA A 289 -15.02 1.12 -20.21
C ALA A 289 -14.31 1.15 -18.84
N PRO A 290 -13.19 1.89 -18.69
CA PRO A 290 -12.47 1.95 -17.43
C PRO A 290 -13.30 2.65 -16.35
N LEU A 291 -13.17 2.20 -15.10
CA LEU A 291 -13.67 2.92 -13.93
C LEU A 291 -12.75 4.13 -13.70
N LYS A 292 -13.30 5.32 -13.88
CA LYS A 292 -12.57 6.58 -13.80
C LYS A 292 -12.95 7.35 -12.54
N LEU A 293 -11.95 7.84 -11.83
CA LEU A 293 -12.03 8.79 -10.74
C LEU A 293 -11.56 10.13 -11.27
N GLN A 294 -12.44 11.13 -11.27
CA GLN A 294 -12.08 12.46 -11.73
C GLN A 294 -11.06 13.12 -10.78
N PRO A 295 -10.27 14.10 -11.25
CA PRO A 295 -9.42 14.90 -10.40
C PRO A 295 -10.17 15.42 -9.17
N SER A 296 -9.62 15.16 -7.99
CA SER A 296 -10.16 15.66 -6.73
C SER A 296 -9.01 15.73 -5.72
N PRO A 297 -8.24 16.84 -5.72
CA PRO A 297 -7.02 16.94 -4.94
C PRO A 297 -7.25 16.65 -3.45
N GLY A 298 -6.56 15.62 -2.95
CA GLY A 298 -6.63 15.18 -1.57
C GLY A 298 -7.76 14.19 -1.25
N ALA A 299 -8.60 13.79 -2.21
CA ALA A 299 -9.46 12.63 -2.06
C ALA A 299 -8.61 11.36 -1.98
N VAL A 300 -9.06 10.40 -1.19
CA VAL A 300 -8.39 9.10 -1.06
C VAL A 300 -9.38 7.98 -1.32
N VAL A 301 -9.00 7.06 -2.21
CA VAL A 301 -9.73 5.81 -2.45
C VAL A 301 -8.87 4.69 -1.88
N TYR A 302 -9.39 3.90 -0.96
CA TYR A 302 -8.58 2.91 -0.23
C TYR A 302 -9.37 1.68 0.18
N ALA A 303 -8.66 0.69 0.71
CA ALA A 303 -9.21 -0.63 1.03
C ALA A 303 -9.92 -1.23 -0.19
N VAL A 304 -9.36 -0.99 -1.38
CA VAL A 304 -9.97 -1.39 -2.62
C VAL A 304 -9.85 -2.89 -2.77
N ARG A 305 -10.98 -3.54 -3.09
CA ARG A 305 -11.11 -4.97 -3.28
C ARG A 305 -11.89 -5.23 -4.55
N LEU A 306 -11.41 -6.20 -5.30
CA LEU A 306 -12.09 -6.72 -6.47
C LEU A 306 -12.29 -8.22 -6.25
N GLN A 307 -13.49 -8.71 -6.52
CA GLN A 307 -13.83 -10.13 -6.44
C GLN A 307 -14.25 -10.62 -7.82
N ASP A 308 -13.75 -11.80 -8.15
CA ASP A 308 -14.19 -12.56 -9.32
C ASP A 308 -15.67 -12.98 -9.15
N PRO A 309 -16.38 -13.26 -10.25
CA PRO A 309 -17.67 -13.91 -10.13
C PRO A 309 -17.53 -15.25 -9.40
N PRO A 310 -18.52 -15.64 -8.58
CA PRO A 310 -18.51 -16.97 -7.98
C PRO A 310 -18.36 -17.99 -9.11
N GLU A 311 -17.41 -18.91 -8.99
CA GLU A 311 -17.31 -20.03 -9.91
C GLU A 311 -18.67 -20.71 -9.93
N ASP A 312 -19.32 -20.71 -11.10
CA ASP A 312 -20.51 -21.52 -11.30
C ASP A 312 -20.10 -22.96 -10.97
N SER A 313 -20.66 -23.51 -9.88
CA SER A 313 -20.62 -24.93 -9.57
C SER A 313 -21.51 -25.70 -10.55
N THR A 314 -21.27 -25.50 -11.84
CA THR A 314 -21.69 -26.44 -12.87
C THR A 314 -20.70 -27.59 -12.82
N GLY A 315 -21.13 -28.70 -12.22
CA GLY A 315 -20.41 -29.95 -12.25
C GLY A 315 -20.20 -30.42 -13.69
N ALA A 316 -19.09 -30.01 -14.29
CA ALA A 316 -18.43 -30.82 -15.28
C ALA A 316 -17.39 -31.64 -14.52
N ALA A 317 -17.66 -32.92 -14.35
CA ALA A 317 -16.65 -33.88 -13.93
C ALA A 317 -15.47 -33.80 -14.91
N SER A 318 -14.45 -33.00 -14.57
CA SER A 318 -13.16 -33.06 -15.23
C SER A 318 -12.51 -34.34 -14.73
N THR A 319 -12.68 -35.41 -15.51
CA THR A 319 -11.86 -36.61 -15.40
C THR A 319 -10.41 -36.20 -15.62
N VAL A 320 -9.70 -35.93 -14.53
CA VAL A 320 -8.25 -35.88 -14.52
C VAL A 320 -7.76 -37.28 -14.89
N VAL A 321 -7.51 -37.49 -16.17
CA VAL A 321 -6.66 -38.58 -16.62
C VAL A 321 -5.26 -38.22 -16.14
N SER A 322 -4.88 -38.74 -14.97
CA SER A 322 -3.50 -38.77 -14.52
C SER A 322 -2.66 -39.42 -15.61
N THR A 323 -1.96 -38.59 -16.38
CA THR A 323 -0.96 -39.07 -17.34
C THR A 323 0.24 -39.49 -16.51
N LEU A 324 0.25 -40.77 -16.11
CA LEU A 324 1.39 -41.42 -15.48
C LEU A 324 2.56 -41.36 -16.47
N LEU A 325 3.58 -40.58 -16.15
CA LEU A 325 4.81 -40.49 -16.93
C LEU A 325 5.57 -41.82 -16.77
N LEU A 326 5.30 -42.80 -17.64
CA LEU A 326 6.08 -44.03 -17.75
C LEU A 326 7.44 -43.68 -18.36
N VAL A 327 8.45 -43.58 -17.50
CA VAL A 327 9.86 -43.52 -17.91
C VAL A 327 10.25 -44.88 -18.50
N PHE A 328 10.28 -44.97 -19.83
CA PHE A 328 10.87 -46.11 -20.54
C PHE A 328 12.40 -45.99 -20.49
N PHE A 329 13.05 -46.90 -19.75
CA PHE A 329 14.48 -47.16 -19.92
C PHE A 329 14.68 -47.93 -21.24
N GLY A 330 15.13 -47.23 -22.27
CA GLY A 330 15.62 -47.84 -23.50
C GLY A 330 16.99 -48.48 -23.28
N VAL A 331 17.04 -49.82 -23.31
CA VAL A 331 18.27 -50.61 -23.40
C VAL A 331 18.83 -50.46 -24.83
N LEU A 332 19.96 -49.76 -24.98
CA LEU A 332 20.72 -49.76 -26.22
C LEU A 332 21.46 -51.10 -26.36
N ALA A 333 20.96 -51.98 -27.23
CA ALA A 333 21.72 -53.11 -27.76
C ALA A 333 22.55 -52.62 -28.96
N VAL A 334 23.87 -52.53 -28.78
CA VAL A 334 24.83 -52.26 -29.86
C VAL A 334 24.95 -53.51 -30.73
N LYS A 335 24.63 -53.38 -32.02
CA LYS A 335 24.86 -54.40 -33.05
C LYS A 335 26.14 -54.03 -33.79
N VAL A 336 27.20 -54.81 -33.59
CA VAL A 336 28.46 -54.72 -34.34
C VAL A 336 28.25 -55.38 -35.71
N PRO A 337 28.57 -54.73 -36.84
CA PRO A 337 28.67 -55.43 -38.12
C PRO A 337 30.09 -55.99 -38.29
N VAL A 338 30.12 -57.27 -38.66
CA VAL A 338 31.31 -57.98 -39.14
C VAL A 338 31.63 -57.51 -40.55
N LEU A 339 32.87 -57.06 -40.76
CA LEU A 339 33.68 -57.34 -41.93
C LEU A 339 35.16 -57.14 -41.57
#